data_AF-A0A958NSJ9-F1
#
_entry.id   AF-A0A958NSJ9-F1
#
_cell.length_a   1.000
_cell.length_b   1.000
_cell.length_c   1.000
_cell.angle_alpha   90.00
_cell.angle_beta   90.00
_cell.angle_gamma   90.00
#
_symmetry.space_group_name_H-M   'P 1'
#
loop_
_entity.id
_entity.type
_entity.pdbx_description
1 polymer ?
#
loop_
_entity_poly.entity_id
_entity_poly.type
_entity_poly.pdbx_seq_one_letter_code
_entity_poly.pdbx_strand_id
1 'polypeptide(L)'
;MKYYSLPMEKSPKLVFDLNNGVIKILGRSTMARPQDFYPSVIHLVEEYCENPNQSTRLIIDLEYYNSLSSRFLLRIVELISKIDLKRNHEVSIDWHYDPADKGIAEDISMFSKIIHFRINAIAYELA
;
A
#
# COMPACT_ATOMS: atom_id res chain seq x y z
N MET A 1 -10.34 16.76 1.60
CA MET A 1 -9.15 15.92 1.86
C MET A 1 -9.09 15.64 3.36
N LYS A 2 -9.28 14.38 3.79
CA LYS A 2 -9.16 14.00 5.20
C LYS A 2 -7.76 13.41 5.41
N TYR A 3 -6.94 14.05 6.23
CA TYR A 3 -5.62 13.56 6.58
C TYR A 3 -5.74 12.70 7.83
N TYR A 4 -5.49 11.39 7.70
CA TYR A 4 -5.33 10.50 8.84
C TYR A 4 -3.84 10.26 9.04
N SER A 5 -3.20 11.03 9.92
CA SER A 5 -1.89 10.68 10.45
C SER A 5 -2.09 10.04 11.81
N LEU A 6 -1.80 8.75 11.94
CA LEU A 6 -1.60 8.10 13.23
C LEU A 6 -0.08 8.09 13.48
N PRO A 7 0.51 9.14 14.11
CA PRO A 7 1.94 9.12 14.37
C PRO A 7 2.24 8.09 15.48
N MET A 8 2.85 6.98 15.08
CA MET A 8 3.60 6.10 15.98
C MET A 8 5.06 6.16 15.53
N GLU A 9 6.00 6.10 16.48
CA GLU A 9 7.43 6.15 16.14
C GLU A 9 7.75 5.06 15.09
N LYS A 10 8.34 5.46 13.95
CA LYS A 10 8.69 4.58 12.82
C LYS A 10 7.49 3.96 12.09
N SER A 11 6.29 4.56 12.21
CA SER A 11 5.15 4.24 11.37
C SER A 11 5.29 4.86 9.98
N PRO A 12 4.74 4.21 8.94
CA PRO A 12 4.72 4.82 7.62
C PRO A 12 3.77 6.02 7.64
N LYS A 13 4.07 7.00 6.80
CA LYS A 13 3.14 8.09 6.53
C LYS A 13 2.03 7.58 5.62
N LEU A 14 0.78 7.85 6.01
CA LEU A 14 -0.40 7.47 5.25
C LEU A 14 -1.09 8.71 4.69
N VAL A 15 -1.50 8.63 3.42
CA VAL A 15 -2.30 9.66 2.76
C VAL A 15 -3.51 9.01 2.12
N PHE A 16 -4.70 9.38 2.59
CA PHE A 16 -5.98 8.91 2.05
C PHE A 16 -6.70 10.07 1.38
N ASP A 17 -6.52 10.20 0.07
CA ASP A 17 -7.30 11.11 -0.76
C ASP A 17 -8.46 10.35 -1.43
N LEU A 18 -9.39 9.94 -0.57
CA LEU A 18 -10.53 9.10 -0.96
C LEU A 18 -11.50 9.79 -1.92
N ASN A 19 -11.43 11.12 -2.07
CA ASN A 19 -12.23 11.84 -3.07
C ASN A 19 -11.68 11.62 -4.49
N ASN A 20 -10.39 11.36 -4.61
CA ASN A 20 -9.71 11.12 -5.88
C ASN A 20 -9.30 9.64 -6.05
N GLY A 21 -9.73 8.77 -5.13
CA GLY A 21 -9.38 7.34 -5.13
C GLY A 21 -7.90 7.05 -4.90
N VAL A 22 -7.15 7.94 -4.26
CA VAL A 22 -5.70 7.78 -4.06
C VAL A 22 -5.38 7.42 -2.62
N ILE A 23 -4.61 6.35 -2.44
CA ILE A 23 -4.07 5.90 -1.15
C ILE A 23 -2.55 5.81 -1.26
N LYS A 24 -1.82 6.39 -0.30
CA LYS A 24 -0.35 6.35 -0.29
C LYS A 24 0.20 5.83 1.05
N ILE A 25 1.21 4.98 0.97
CA ILE A 25 1.98 4.44 2.11
C ILE A 25 3.45 4.78 1.88
N LEU A 26 4.00 5.69 2.69
CA LEU A 26 5.28 6.35 2.42
C LEU A 26 6.26 6.21 3.59
N GLY A 27 7.56 6.22 3.31
CA GLY A 27 8.63 6.31 4.30
C GLY A 27 9.08 4.95 4.84
N ARG A 28 8.92 4.69 6.14
CA ARG A 28 9.42 3.45 6.77
C ARG A 28 8.34 2.80 7.60
N SER A 29 8.30 1.47 7.62
CA SER A 29 7.40 0.71 8.49
C SER A 29 8.18 -0.28 9.35
N THR A 30 8.70 0.22 10.47
CA THR A 30 9.52 -0.57 11.41
C THR A 30 9.11 -0.37 12.86
N MET A 31 7.82 -0.14 13.09
CA MET A 31 7.25 -0.10 14.44
C MET A 31 7.51 -1.42 15.16
N ALA A 32 7.73 -1.36 16.48
CA ALA A 32 7.87 -2.55 17.32
C ALA A 32 6.55 -3.31 17.48
N ARG A 33 5.42 -2.61 17.37
CA ARG A 33 4.06 -3.16 17.53
C ARG A 33 3.15 -2.79 16.35
N PRO A 34 3.40 -3.30 15.14
CA PRO A 34 2.57 -3.00 13.97
C PRO A 34 1.09 -3.41 14.15
N GLN A 35 0.81 -4.38 15.01
CA GLN A 35 -0.54 -4.81 15.38
C GLN A 35 -1.37 -3.76 16.11
N ASP A 36 -0.76 -2.71 16.68
CA ASP A 36 -1.49 -1.61 17.30
C ASP A 36 -1.84 -0.52 16.27
N PHE A 37 -1.21 -0.54 15.09
CA PHE A 37 -1.32 0.51 14.07
C PHE A 37 -2.14 0.04 12.87
N TYR A 38 -1.72 -1.08 12.25
CA TYR A 38 -2.28 -1.53 10.98
C TYR A 38 -3.75 -1.95 11.02
N PRO A 39 -4.33 -2.46 12.12
CA PRO A 39 -5.77 -2.76 12.14
C PRO A 39 -6.65 -1.55 11.84
N SER A 40 -6.32 -0.36 12.37
CA SER A 40 -7.05 0.87 12.07
C SER A 40 -6.88 1.30 10.61
N VAL A 41 -5.69 1.09 10.03
CA VAL A 41 -5.40 1.37 8.62
C VAL A 41 -6.17 0.43 7.70
N ILE A 42 -6.16 -0.87 8.01
CA ILE A 42 -6.91 -1.89 7.28
C ILE A 42 -8.40 -1.59 7.34
N HIS A 43 -8.93 -1.21 8.50
CA HIS A 43 -10.33 -0.84 8.64
C HIS A 43 -10.72 0.32 7.71
N LEU A 44 -9.91 1.39 7.64
CA LEU A 44 -10.15 2.50 6.71
C LEU A 44 -10.10 2.06 5.24
N VAL A 45 -9.22 1.11 4.90
CA VAL A 45 -9.15 0.53 3.55
C VAL A 45 -10.39 -0.31 3.26
N GLU A 46 -10.84 -1.12 4.21
CA GLU A 46 -12.05 -1.94 4.08
C GLU A 46 -13.29 -1.06 3.89
N GLU A 47 -13.45 0.02 4.67
CA GLU A 47 -14.52 1.00 4.50
C GLU A 47 -14.50 1.63 3.09
N TYR A 48 -13.32 2.02 2.59
CA TYR A 48 -13.19 2.53 1.23
C TYR A 48 -13.59 1.47 0.18
N CYS A 49 -13.20 0.21 0.39
CA CYS A 49 -13.52 -0.88 -0.52
C CYS A 49 -15.02 -1.21 -0.60
N GLU A 50 -15.87 -0.75 0.33
CA GLU A 50 -17.32 -0.96 0.24
C GLU A 50 -17.92 -0.17 -0.95
N ASN A 51 -17.55 1.10 -1.07
CA ASN A 51 -17.98 2.00 -2.14
C ASN A 51 -16.79 2.79 -2.73
N PRO A 52 -15.89 2.12 -3.47
CA PRO A 52 -14.69 2.74 -4.00
C PRO A 52 -15.01 3.70 -5.15
N ASN A 53 -14.08 4.58 -5.50
CA ASN A 53 -14.19 5.35 -6.72
C ASN A 53 -14.01 4.46 -7.94
N GLN A 54 -14.52 4.94 -9.09
CA GLN A 54 -14.36 4.30 -10.38
C GLN A 54 -12.89 3.98 -10.71
N SER A 55 -11.96 4.84 -10.30
CA SER A 55 -10.52 4.56 -10.37
C SER A 55 -9.92 4.61 -8.97
N THR A 56 -9.12 3.59 -8.63
CA THR A 56 -8.40 3.50 -7.37
C THR A 56 -6.91 3.33 -7.62
N ARG A 57 -6.09 4.17 -7.00
CA ARG A 57 -4.64 4.13 -7.09
C ARG A 57 -4.01 3.98 -5.71
N LEU A 58 -3.32 2.85 -5.51
CA LEU A 58 -2.46 2.61 -4.34
C LEU A 58 -1.01 2.91 -4.72
N ILE A 59 -0.36 3.76 -3.94
CA ILE A 59 1.06 4.10 -4.09
C ILE A 59 1.81 3.64 -2.84
N ILE A 60 2.77 2.75 -3.02
CA ILE A 60 3.68 2.31 -1.97
C ILE A 60 5.05 2.87 -2.30
N ASP A 61 5.68 3.51 -1.32
CA ASP A 61 6.98 4.15 -1.44
C ASP A 61 7.68 4.04 -0.09
N LEU A 62 8.12 2.82 0.23
CA LEU A 62 8.73 2.48 1.49
C LEU A 62 10.22 2.22 1.31
N GLU A 63 11.06 3.01 1.98
CA GLU A 63 12.52 2.81 2.02
C GLU A 63 12.88 1.47 2.69
N TYR A 64 12.09 1.07 3.69
CA TYR A 64 12.29 -0.17 4.43
C TYR A 64 11.06 -0.53 5.26
N TYR A 65 10.76 -1.84 5.34
CA TYR A 65 9.80 -2.39 6.29
C TYR A 65 10.27 -3.74 6.81
N ASN A 66 9.87 -4.09 8.03
CA ASN A 66 10.24 -5.37 8.63
C ASN A 66 9.24 -6.49 8.27
N SER A 67 9.61 -7.74 8.56
CA SER A 67 8.78 -8.92 8.27
C SER A 67 7.40 -8.87 8.95
N LEU A 68 7.28 -8.24 10.14
CA LEU A 68 5.99 -8.08 10.80
C LEU A 68 5.06 -7.13 10.02
N SER A 69 5.59 -6.03 9.49
CA SER A 69 4.84 -5.07 8.68
C SER A 69 4.42 -5.66 7.32
N SER A 70 5.24 -6.55 6.74
CA SER A 70 4.98 -7.16 5.42
C SER A 70 3.61 -7.83 5.32
N ARG A 71 3.16 -8.52 6.39
CA ARG A 71 1.87 -9.23 6.41
C ARG A 71 0.68 -8.26 6.34
N PHE A 72 0.81 -7.09 6.97
CA PHE A 72 -0.22 -6.06 6.91
C PHE A 72 -0.23 -5.32 5.57
N LEU A 73 0.95 -5.05 5.00
CA LEU A 73 1.05 -4.50 3.64
C LEU A 73 0.41 -5.44 2.62
N LEU A 74 0.70 -6.74 2.71
CA LEU A 74 0.10 -7.74 1.82
C LEU A 74 -1.43 -7.72 1.91
N ARG A 75 -1.97 -7.62 3.14
CA ARG A 75 -3.41 -7.52 3.36
C ARG A 75 -4.02 -6.27 2.73
N ILE A 76 -3.37 -5.11 2.86
CA ILE A 76 -3.84 -3.86 2.23
C ILE A 76 -3.83 -3.98 0.70
N VAL A 77 -2.75 -4.48 0.13
CA VAL A 77 -2.60 -4.69 -1.32
C VAL A 77 -3.67 -5.66 -1.84
N GLU A 78 -3.93 -6.77 -1.12
CA GLU A 78 -4.97 -7.75 -1.45
C GLU A 78 -6.38 -7.14 -1.39
N LEU A 79 -6.67 -6.30 -0.40
CA LEU A 79 -7.97 -5.63 -0.29
C LEU A 79 -8.22 -4.69 -1.47
N ILE A 80 -7.22 -3.88 -1.83
CA ILE A 80 -7.34 -2.93 -2.94
C ILE A 80 -7.42 -3.65 -4.28
N SER A 81 -6.63 -4.71 -4.52
CA SER A 81 -6.66 -5.43 -5.79
C SER A 81 -8.02 -6.05 -6.09
N LYS A 82 -8.77 -6.46 -5.06
CA LYS A 82 -10.13 -7.02 -5.21
C LYS A 82 -11.17 -6.02 -5.70
N ILE A 83 -10.91 -4.71 -5.66
CA ILE A 83 -11.82 -3.70 -6.23
C ILE A 83 -11.99 -3.93 -7.74
N ASP A 84 -10.97 -4.42 -8.44
CA ASP A 84 -10.98 -4.70 -9.89
C ASP A 84 -12.02 -5.74 -10.29
N LEU A 85 -12.47 -6.58 -9.34
CA LEU A 85 -13.54 -7.56 -9.57
C LEU A 85 -14.93 -6.90 -9.67
N LYS A 86 -15.06 -5.63 -9.25
CA LYS A 86 -16.31 -4.86 -9.37
C LYS A 86 -16.42 -4.29 -10.78
N ARG A 87 -17.62 -4.38 -11.38
CA ARG A 87 -17.86 -3.85 -12.74
C ARG A 87 -17.49 -2.36 -12.84
N ASN A 88 -16.85 -1.98 -13.94
CA ASN A 88 -16.46 -0.60 -14.27
C ASN A 88 -15.52 0.08 -13.27
N HIS A 89 -14.79 -0.68 -12.45
CA HIS A 89 -13.75 -0.13 -11.59
C HIS A 89 -12.37 -0.45 -12.17
N GLU A 90 -11.45 0.50 -12.03
CA GLU A 90 -10.05 0.34 -12.43
C GLU A 90 -9.16 0.46 -11.20
N VAL A 91 -8.18 -0.44 -11.09
CA VAL A 91 -7.22 -0.45 -9.99
C VAL A 91 -5.79 -0.39 -10.53
N SER A 92 -4.98 0.49 -9.94
CA SER A 92 -3.53 0.52 -10.17
C SER A 92 -2.79 0.45 -8.83
N ILE A 93 -1.78 -0.41 -8.75
CA ILE A 93 -0.88 -0.51 -7.59
C ILE A 93 0.52 -0.19 -8.07
N ASP A 94 1.05 0.94 -7.62
CA ASP A 94 2.35 1.46 -7.97
C ASP A 94 3.28 1.34 -6.77
N TRP A 95 4.36 0.58 -6.91
CA TRP A 95 5.34 0.36 -5.85
C TRP A 95 6.68 0.92 -6.27
N HIS A 96 7.07 2.02 -5.63
CA HIS A 96 8.33 2.72 -5.86
C HIS A 96 9.43 2.07 -5.03
N TYR A 97 10.61 1.90 -5.63
CA TYR A 97 11.74 1.25 -4.97
C TYR A 97 13.08 1.75 -5.51
N ASP A 98 14.13 1.60 -4.70
CA ASP A 98 15.50 1.78 -5.16
C ASP A 98 15.92 0.58 -6.03
N PRO A 99 16.35 0.76 -7.29
CA PRO A 99 16.78 -0.35 -8.14
C PRO A 99 17.97 -1.16 -7.57
N ALA A 100 18.75 -0.59 -6.65
CA ALA A 100 19.80 -1.30 -5.93
C ALA A 100 19.26 -2.20 -4.80
N ASP A 101 18.04 -1.94 -4.30
CA ASP A 101 17.37 -2.76 -3.28
C ASP A 101 16.67 -3.96 -3.92
N LYS A 102 17.42 -5.06 -4.02
CA LYS A 102 16.91 -6.34 -4.51
C LYS A 102 15.82 -6.94 -3.63
N GLY A 103 15.82 -6.64 -2.32
CA GLY A 103 14.86 -7.21 -1.38
C GLY A 103 13.45 -6.66 -1.64
N ILE A 104 13.32 -5.35 -1.82
CA ILE A 104 12.03 -4.74 -2.18
C ILE A 104 11.56 -5.22 -3.56
N ALA A 105 12.48 -5.33 -4.54
CA ALA A 105 12.13 -5.84 -5.87
C ALA A 105 11.60 -7.30 -5.83
N GLU A 106 12.22 -8.16 -5.01
CA GLU A 106 11.77 -9.53 -4.77
C GLU A 106 10.41 -9.57 -4.08
N ASP A 107 10.19 -8.72 -3.08
CA ASP A 107 8.92 -8.61 -2.38
C ASP A 107 7.78 -8.14 -3.31
N ILE A 108 8.02 -7.16 -4.18
CA ILE A 108 7.03 -6.72 -5.19
C ILE A 108 6.62 -7.91 -6.08
N SER A 109 7.61 -8.67 -6.56
CA SER A 109 7.38 -9.87 -7.38
C SER A 109 6.60 -10.95 -6.60
N MET A 110 6.97 -11.17 -5.34
CA MET A 110 6.29 -12.13 -4.45
C MET A 110 4.85 -11.72 -4.19
N PHE A 111 4.59 -10.46 -3.83
CA PHE A 111 3.25 -9.95 -3.56
C PHE A 111 2.36 -10.08 -4.80
N SER A 112 2.86 -9.66 -5.97
CA SER A 112 2.13 -9.76 -7.24
C SER A 112 1.72 -11.21 -7.55
N LYS A 113 2.60 -12.18 -7.30
CA LYS A 113 2.31 -13.62 -7.46
C LYS A 113 1.26 -14.12 -6.47
N ILE A 114 1.37 -13.74 -5.19
CA ILE A 114 0.46 -14.21 -4.13
C ILE A 114 -0.97 -13.72 -4.38
N ILE A 115 -1.13 -12.45 -4.76
CA ILE A 115 -2.47 -11.84 -4.93
C ILE A 115 -3.02 -12.03 -6.35
N HIS A 116 -2.24 -12.61 -7.26
CA HIS A 116 -2.57 -12.76 -8.68
C HIS A 116 -2.98 -11.44 -9.36
N PHE A 117 -2.31 -10.34 -9.01
CA PHE A 117 -2.58 -9.00 -9.54
C PHE A 117 -1.27 -8.32 -9.92
N ARG A 118 -1.27 -7.53 -11.00
CA ARG A 118 -0.09 -6.81 -11.46
C ARG A 118 0.24 -5.66 -10.52
N ILE A 119 1.46 -5.65 -10.00
CA ILE A 119 2.02 -4.49 -9.30
C ILE A 119 3.01 -3.81 -10.24
N ASN A 120 2.86 -2.49 -10.43
CA ASN A 120 3.79 -1.69 -11.22
C ASN A 120 5.00 -1.37 -10.35
N ALA A 121 6.12 -2.07 -10.59
CA ALA A 121 7.39 -1.73 -9.97
C ALA A 121 7.98 -0.48 -10.64
N ILE A 122 8.15 0.60 -9.88
CA ILE A 122 8.65 1.89 -10.37
C ILE A 122 10.01 2.16 -9.70
N ALA A 123 11.09 1.96 -10.44
CA ALA A 123 12.42 2.30 -9.93
C ALA A 123 12.57 3.82 -9.84
N TYR A 124 13.18 4.34 -8.77
CA TYR A 124 13.58 5.75 -8.75
C TYR A 124 14.54 6.04 -9.91
N GLU A 125 14.39 7.20 -10.54
CA GLU A 125 15.39 7.69 -11.47
C GLU A 125 16.66 8.05 -10.67
N LEU A 126 17.80 7.46 -11.04
CA LEU A 126 19.09 7.90 -10.54
C LEU A 126 19.33 9.30 -11.11
N ALA A 127 19.20 10.32 -10.26
CA ALA A 127 19.56 11.70 -10.58
C ALA A 127 21.09 11.85 -10.77
#